data_AF-A0AAW8TRD5-F1
#
_entry.id   AF-A0AAW8TRD5-F1
#
_cell.length_a   1.000
_cell.length_b   1.000
_cell.length_c   1.000
_cell.angle_alpha   90.00
_cell.angle_beta   90.00
_cell.angle_gamma   90.00
#
_symmetry.space_group_name_H-M   'P 1'
#
loop_
_entity.id
_entity.type
_entity.pdbx_description
1 polymer ?
#
loop_
_entity_poly.entity_id
_entity_poly.type
_entity_poly.pdbx_seq_one_letter_code
_entity_poly.pdbx_strand_id
1 'polypeptide(L)'
;MKKVIHILLNILGTVLIFIVLIGILVNVNSAPKGKGFFGYKGYTVLSNSMQPTFSAGDYVVDKMVAYDEIKKGDVVSYYPDDYTIVTHRVKEVTPQGFIMQGDANNAQDAFTVTKDHYIGKMILVIPQLGRLPELLTRPIVWIVLSVIAVVLLASGIYQRRKQHS
;
A
#
# COMPACT_ATOMS: atom_id res chain seq x y z
N MET A 1 18.48 19.86 26.44
CA MET A 1 17.26 19.04 26.22
C MET A 1 16.33 19.60 25.13
N LYS A 2 15.81 20.84 25.23
CA LYS A 2 14.88 21.41 24.23
C LYS A 2 15.42 21.42 22.78
N LYS A 3 16.70 21.74 22.57
CA LYS A 3 17.36 21.70 21.24
C LYS A 3 17.42 20.29 20.66
N VAL A 4 17.78 19.29 21.46
CA VAL A 4 17.85 17.88 21.03
C VAL A 4 16.47 17.36 20.66
N ILE A 5 15.45 17.65 21.49
CA ILE A 5 14.05 17.30 21.20
C ILE A 5 13.58 17.95 19.89
N HIS A 6 13.89 19.22 19.67
CA HIS A 6 13.53 19.92 18.44
C HIS A 6 14.20 19.30 17.19
N ILE A 7 15.48 18.95 17.28
CA ILE A 7 16.20 18.27 16.19
C ILE A 7 15.56 16.91 15.89
N LEU A 8 15.24 16.12 16.91
CA LEU A 8 14.58 14.82 16.74
C LEU A 8 13.20 14.94 16.08
N LEU A 9 12.40 15.93 16.50
CA LEU A 9 11.09 16.20 15.90
C LEU A 9 11.20 16.61 14.42
N ASN A 10 12.19 17.45 14.09
CA ASN A 10 12.41 17.86 12.69
C ASN A 10 12.83 16.66 11.83
N ILE A 11 13.76 15.83 12.31
CA ILE A 11 14.17 14.61 11.60
C ILE A 11 12.97 13.69 11.38
N LEU A 12 12.18 13.43 12.43
CA LEU A 12 10.98 12.60 12.33
C LEU A 12 9.98 13.15 11.30
N GLY A 13 9.71 14.46 11.35
CA GLY A 13 8.82 15.13 10.40
C GLY A 13 9.31 15.02 8.97
N THR A 14 10.60 15.27 8.74
CA THR A 14 11.22 15.12 7.41
C THR A 14 11.11 13.68 6.89
N VAL A 15 11.44 12.68 7.71
CA VAL A 15 11.32 11.26 7.34
C VAL A 15 9.88 10.91 6.97
N LEU A 16 8.89 11.37 7.75
CA LEU A 16 7.47 11.12 7.48
C LEU A 16 7.04 11.71 6.12
N ILE A 17 7.47 12.92 5.80
CA ILE A 17 7.18 13.56 4.50
C ILE A 17 7.75 12.73 3.35
N PHE A 18 8.99 12.26 3.45
CA PHE A 18 9.59 11.41 2.41
C PHE A 18 8.84 10.09 2.23
N ILE A 19 8.40 9.45 3.32
CA ILE A 19 7.58 8.22 3.26
C ILE A 19 6.28 8.49 2.50
N VAL A 20 5.59 9.60 2.82
CA VAL A 20 4.35 9.97 2.14
C VAL A 20 4.58 10.24 0.65
N LEU A 21 5.64 10.99 0.30
CA LEU A 21 5.98 11.27 -1.08
C LEU A 21 6.30 10.00 -1.88
N ILE A 22 7.08 9.08 -1.29
CA ILE A 22 7.37 7.78 -1.91
C ILE A 22 6.07 6.97 -2.07
N GLY A 23 5.20 6.95 -1.07
CA GLY A 23 3.91 6.26 -1.15
C GLY A 23 3.02 6.79 -2.27
N ILE A 24 2.92 8.12 -2.40
CA ILE A 24 2.20 8.78 -3.51
C ILE A 24 2.83 8.38 -4.86
N LEU A 25 4.16 8.40 -4.94
CA LEU A 25 4.88 8.12 -6.17
C LEU A 25 4.74 6.65 -6.61
N VAL A 26 4.78 5.70 -5.66
CA VAL A 26 4.46 4.30 -5.92
C VAL A 26 3.03 4.18 -6.44
N ASN A 27 2.06 4.81 -5.78
CA ASN A 27 0.64 4.71 -6.16
C ASN A 27 0.37 5.27 -7.57
N VAL A 28 0.85 6.47 -7.88
CA VAL A 28 0.67 7.11 -9.19
C VAL A 28 1.35 6.31 -10.32
N ASN A 29 2.51 5.72 -10.06
CA ASN A 29 3.24 4.93 -11.05
C ASN A 29 2.83 3.45 -11.09
N SER A 30 1.87 3.03 -10.27
CA SER A 30 1.32 1.65 -10.27
C SER A 30 0.36 1.39 -11.43
N ALA A 31 0.33 2.26 -12.44
CA ALA A 31 -0.48 2.09 -13.64
C ALA A 31 -0.28 0.69 -14.26
N PRO A 32 -1.32 0.09 -14.83
CA PRO A 32 -1.31 -1.31 -15.24
C PRO A 32 -0.11 -1.72 -16.10
N LYS A 33 0.20 -0.91 -17.11
CA LYS A 33 1.30 -1.11 -18.06
C LYS A 33 2.58 -0.33 -17.71
N GLY A 34 2.62 0.36 -16.57
CA GLY A 34 3.78 1.12 -16.12
C GLY A 34 4.87 0.22 -15.52
N LYS A 35 6.12 0.69 -15.49
CA LYS A 35 7.24 -0.01 -14.82
C LYS A 35 7.19 0.08 -13.28
N GLY A 36 6.13 0.67 -12.71
CA GLY A 36 6.10 1.00 -11.29
C GLY A 36 7.08 2.11 -10.93
N PHE A 37 7.18 2.43 -9.64
CA PHE A 37 8.25 3.29 -9.13
C PHE A 37 9.40 2.41 -8.65
N PHE A 38 10.56 2.48 -9.32
CA PHE A 38 11.71 1.60 -9.06
C PHE A 38 11.38 0.09 -9.06
N GLY A 39 10.44 -0.34 -9.91
CA GLY A 39 10.01 -1.74 -9.96
C GLY A 39 9.05 -2.14 -8.84
N TYR A 40 8.50 -1.18 -8.09
CA TYR A 40 7.46 -1.42 -7.10
C TYR A 40 6.11 -0.91 -7.59
N LYS A 41 5.06 -1.67 -7.30
CA LYS A 41 3.67 -1.29 -7.52
C LYS A 41 2.86 -1.56 -6.26
N GLY A 42 1.87 -0.73 -5.97
CA GLY A 42 1.04 -0.90 -4.79
C GLY A 42 -0.44 -0.84 -5.10
N TYR A 43 -1.21 -1.70 -4.45
CA TYR A 43 -2.63 -1.93 -4.73
C TYR A 43 -3.45 -1.98 -3.45
N THR A 44 -4.66 -1.43 -3.49
CA THR A 44 -5.65 -1.62 -2.43
C THR A 44 -6.36 -2.95 -2.63
N VAL A 45 -6.41 -3.76 -1.58
CA VAL A 45 -7.11 -5.05 -1.59
C VAL A 45 -8.61 -4.82 -1.50
N LEU A 46 -9.35 -5.37 -2.47
CA LEU A 46 -10.81 -5.20 -2.58
C LEU A 46 -11.63 -6.39 -2.08
N SER A 47 -11.02 -7.58 -1.95
CA SER A 47 -11.71 -8.82 -1.58
C SER A 47 -10.98 -9.57 -0.45
N ASN A 48 -11.64 -10.58 0.12
CA ASN A 48 -11.09 -11.43 1.19
C ASN A 48 -10.59 -12.80 0.67
N SER A 49 -10.31 -12.93 -0.63
CA SER A 49 -9.88 -14.22 -1.22
C SER A 49 -8.54 -14.72 -0.70
N MET A 50 -7.75 -13.83 -0.09
CA MET A 50 -6.41 -14.12 0.44
C MET A 50 -6.38 -14.19 1.97
N GLN A 51 -7.51 -14.34 2.65
CA GLN A 51 -7.50 -14.63 4.07
C GLN A 51 -6.91 -16.02 4.36
N PRO A 52 -6.11 -16.20 5.44
CA PRO A 52 -5.79 -15.20 6.47
C PRO A 52 -4.57 -14.32 6.17
N THR A 53 -3.93 -14.44 5.00
CA THR A 53 -2.71 -13.71 4.64
C THR A 53 -2.90 -12.20 4.63
N PHE A 54 -3.98 -11.72 4.01
CA PHE A 54 -4.40 -10.31 4.05
C PHE A 54 -5.91 -10.19 3.77
N SER A 55 -6.49 -9.03 4.06
CA SER A 55 -7.94 -8.79 3.97
C SER A 55 -8.28 -7.54 3.16
N ALA A 56 -9.56 -7.43 2.79
CA ALA A 56 -10.09 -6.24 2.13
C ALA A 56 -9.84 -4.97 2.96
N GLY A 57 -9.32 -3.94 2.29
CA GLY A 57 -8.88 -2.68 2.90
C GLY A 57 -7.42 -2.63 3.32
N ASP A 58 -6.66 -3.73 3.18
CA ASP A 58 -5.21 -3.69 3.29
C ASP A 58 -4.59 -3.10 2.01
N TYR A 59 -3.32 -2.70 2.09
CA TYR A 59 -2.54 -2.25 0.94
C TYR A 59 -1.38 -3.21 0.70
N VAL A 60 -1.28 -3.76 -0.50
CA VAL A 60 -0.18 -4.66 -0.88
C VAL A 60 0.83 -3.93 -1.75
N VAL A 61 2.09 -4.29 -1.61
CA VAL A 61 3.18 -3.79 -2.47
C VAL A 61 3.85 -4.97 -3.15
N ASP A 62 3.86 -4.92 -4.47
CA ASP A 62 4.53 -5.86 -5.33
C ASP A 62 5.89 -5.33 -5.76
N LYS A 63 6.84 -6.24 -5.91
CA LYS A 63 8.13 -6.01 -6.56
C LYS A 63 8.14 -6.76 -7.89
N MET A 64 8.65 -6.11 -8.93
CA MET A 64 8.96 -6.75 -10.21
C MET A 64 10.12 -7.73 -10.00
N VAL A 65 9.76 -8.99 -9.83
CA VAL A 65 10.67 -10.14 -9.81
C VAL A 65 10.54 -10.84 -11.15
N ALA A 66 11.62 -11.40 -11.69
CA ALA A 66 11.59 -12.09 -12.99
C ALA A 66 10.61 -13.27 -12.94
N TYR A 67 9.87 -13.50 -14.02
CA TYR A 67 8.82 -14.53 -14.09
C TYR A 67 9.38 -15.94 -13.78
N ASP A 68 10.56 -16.24 -14.28
CA ASP A 68 11.29 -17.50 -14.08
C ASP A 68 11.84 -17.70 -12.67
N GLU A 69 11.88 -16.65 -11.83
CA GLU A 69 12.26 -16.76 -10.42
C GLU A 69 11.08 -17.10 -9.51
N ILE A 70 9.84 -17.05 -10.02
CA ILE A 70 8.63 -17.32 -9.24
C ILE A 70 8.51 -18.80 -8.91
N LYS A 71 8.15 -19.08 -7.66
CA LYS A 71 8.05 -20.44 -7.13
C LYS A 71 6.66 -20.70 -6.57
N LYS A 72 6.32 -21.98 -6.48
CA LYS A 72 5.16 -22.45 -5.72
C LYS A 72 5.17 -21.84 -4.31
N GLY A 73 4.03 -21.30 -3.90
CA GLY A 73 3.83 -20.64 -2.61
C GLY A 73 3.98 -19.13 -2.65
N ASP A 74 4.58 -18.57 -3.71
CA ASP A 74 4.66 -17.11 -3.87
C ASP A 74 3.28 -16.50 -4.10
N VAL A 75 3.08 -15.29 -3.61
CA VAL A 75 1.88 -14.48 -3.91
C VAL A 75 2.25 -13.49 -4.99
N VAL A 76 1.51 -13.51 -6.09
CA VAL A 76 1.78 -12.66 -7.25
C VAL A 76 0.51 -11.98 -7.71
N SER A 77 0.68 -10.78 -8.28
CA SER A 77 -0.40 -10.08 -8.97
C SER A 77 -0.30 -10.32 -10.48
N TYR A 78 -1.46 -10.43 -11.11
CA TYR A 78 -1.58 -10.65 -12.54
C TYR A 78 -2.88 -10.05 -13.11
N TYR A 79 -2.91 -9.91 -14.42
CA TYR A 79 -4.06 -9.48 -15.21
C TYR A 79 -4.77 -10.71 -15.80
N PRO A 80 -5.89 -11.21 -15.26
CA PRO A 80 -6.71 -12.19 -15.99
C PRO A 80 -7.39 -11.59 -17.22
N ASP A 81 -7.55 -10.26 -17.24
CA ASP A 81 -8.09 -9.45 -18.32
C ASP A 81 -7.43 -8.05 -18.30
N ASP A 82 -7.78 -7.19 -19.25
CA ASP A 82 -7.15 -5.86 -19.42
C ASP A 82 -7.43 -4.85 -18.29
N TYR A 83 -8.41 -5.12 -17.42
CA TYR A 83 -8.95 -4.14 -16.47
C TYR A 83 -8.80 -4.56 -15.00
N THR A 84 -8.69 -5.86 -14.75
CA THR A 84 -8.72 -6.43 -13.41
C THR A 84 -7.33 -6.86 -12.97
N ILE A 85 -6.96 -6.53 -11.73
CA ILE A 85 -5.77 -7.08 -11.08
C ILE A 85 -6.23 -8.10 -10.06
N VAL A 86 -5.65 -9.30 -10.13
CA VAL A 86 -5.86 -10.35 -9.14
C VAL A 86 -4.53 -10.68 -8.49
N THR A 87 -4.52 -10.73 -7.16
CA THR A 87 -3.35 -11.07 -6.34
C THR A 87 -3.63 -12.36 -5.60
N HIS A 88 -3.07 -13.48 -6.06
CA HIS A 88 -3.30 -14.81 -5.48
C HIS A 88 -2.00 -15.59 -5.29
N ARG A 89 -2.08 -16.77 -4.67
CA ARG A 89 -0.92 -17.63 -4.43
C ARG A 89 -0.70 -18.62 -5.57
N VAL A 90 0.55 -18.78 -5.97
CA VAL A 90 1.00 -19.81 -6.92
C VAL A 90 0.85 -21.17 -6.25
N LYS A 91 -0.11 -21.98 -6.69
CA LYS A 91 -0.27 -23.37 -6.25
C LYS A 91 0.67 -24.30 -6.99
N GLU A 92 0.93 -24.01 -8.26
CA GLU A 92 1.78 -24.82 -9.12
C GLU A 92 2.43 -23.97 -10.21
N VAL A 93 3.67 -24.33 -10.57
CA VAL A 93 4.41 -23.78 -11.70
C VAL A 93 4.47 -24.86 -12.77
N THR A 94 3.84 -24.61 -13.92
CA THR A 94 3.78 -25.56 -15.03
C THR A 94 4.47 -24.96 -16.27
N PRO A 95 4.76 -25.77 -17.30
CA PRO A 95 5.29 -25.24 -18.57
C PRO A 95 4.35 -24.25 -19.27
N GLN A 96 3.05 -24.32 -19.00
CA GLN A 96 2.02 -23.45 -19.60
C GLN A 96 1.84 -22.14 -18.83
N GLY A 97 2.21 -22.11 -17.55
CA GLY A 97 2.18 -20.92 -16.70
C GLY A 97 1.93 -21.25 -15.23
N PHE A 98 1.49 -20.26 -14.45
CA PHE A 98 1.17 -20.48 -13.03
C PHE A 98 -0.29 -20.83 -12.83
N ILE A 99 -0.52 -21.87 -12.03
CA ILE A 99 -1.84 -22.18 -11.49
C ILE A 99 -2.00 -21.43 -10.18
N MET A 100 -3.02 -20.59 -10.12
CA MET A 100 -3.25 -19.64 -9.04
C MET A 100 -4.44 -20.07 -8.17
N GLN A 101 -4.42 -19.70 -6.90
CA GLN A 101 -5.56 -19.87 -6.00
C GLN A 101 -5.48 -18.83 -4.87
N GLY A 102 -6.60 -18.19 -4.57
CA GLY A 102 -6.75 -17.40 -3.35
C GLY A 102 -6.70 -18.29 -2.11
N ASP A 103 -6.01 -17.87 -1.06
CA ASP A 103 -5.82 -18.67 0.17
C ASP A 103 -7.13 -19.10 0.84
N ALA A 104 -8.19 -18.29 0.71
CA ALA A 104 -9.53 -18.57 1.22
C ALA A 104 -10.45 -19.27 0.21
N ASN A 105 -10.01 -19.44 -1.04
CA ASN A 105 -10.84 -20.01 -2.10
C ASN A 105 -10.78 -21.55 -2.07
N ASN A 106 -11.91 -22.21 -2.30
CA ASN A 106 -12.00 -23.68 -2.36
C ASN A 106 -11.58 -24.27 -3.72
N ALA A 107 -11.44 -23.44 -4.75
CA ALA A 107 -11.07 -23.85 -6.09
C ALA A 107 -9.92 -23.00 -6.62
N GLN A 108 -9.18 -23.57 -7.57
CA GLN A 108 -8.15 -22.85 -8.33
C GLN A 108 -8.80 -21.81 -9.24
N ASP A 109 -8.04 -20.79 -9.58
CA ASP A 109 -8.47 -19.78 -10.53
C ASP A 109 -8.57 -20.41 -11.93
N ALA A 110 -9.58 -20.01 -12.70
CA ALA A 110 -9.78 -20.53 -14.06
C ALA A 110 -8.68 -20.06 -15.04
N PHE A 111 -7.97 -18.98 -14.70
CA PHE A 111 -6.95 -18.36 -15.54
C PHE A 111 -5.56 -18.90 -15.22
N THR A 112 -4.85 -19.39 -16.23
CA THR A 112 -3.42 -19.78 -16.10
C THR A 112 -2.55 -18.56 -16.39
N VAL A 113 -1.73 -18.16 -15.43
CA VAL A 113 -0.93 -16.93 -15.54
C VAL A 113 0.31 -17.16 -16.37
N THR A 114 0.32 -16.61 -17.58
CA THR A 114 1.50 -16.55 -18.44
C THR A 114 2.35 -15.32 -18.16
N LYS A 115 3.55 -15.26 -18.75
CA LYS A 115 4.49 -14.15 -18.59
C LYS A 115 3.89 -12.79 -18.95
N ASP A 116 3.04 -12.73 -19.97
CA ASP A 116 2.45 -11.47 -20.46
C ASP A 116 1.39 -10.89 -19.51
N HIS A 117 0.82 -11.73 -18.66
CA HIS A 117 -0.20 -11.34 -17.69
C HIS A 117 0.38 -11.10 -16.30
N TYR A 118 1.62 -11.52 -16.06
CA TYR A 118 2.29 -11.39 -14.77
C TYR A 118 2.76 -9.95 -14.51
N ILE A 119 2.53 -9.47 -13.29
CA ILE A 119 2.88 -8.10 -12.88
C ILE A 119 4.11 -8.11 -11.97
N GLY A 120 4.06 -8.90 -10.90
CA GLY A 120 5.03 -8.82 -9.82
C GLY A 120 4.69 -9.75 -8.66
N LYS A 121 5.65 -9.88 -7.75
CA LYS A 121 5.55 -10.66 -6.53
C LYS A 121 5.25 -9.74 -5.35
N MET A 122 4.24 -10.07 -4.56
CA MET A 122 3.92 -9.38 -3.33
C MET A 122 5.07 -9.53 -2.32
N ILE A 123 5.56 -8.41 -1.80
CA ILE A 123 6.64 -8.37 -0.81
C ILE A 123 6.23 -7.76 0.53
N LEU A 124 5.13 -6.99 0.56
CA LEU A 124 4.69 -6.27 1.75
C LEU A 124 3.17 -6.15 1.77
N VAL A 125 2.59 -6.31 2.96
CA VAL A 125 1.20 -6.00 3.27
C VAL A 125 1.22 -4.92 4.36
N ILE A 126 0.49 -3.83 4.13
CA ILE A 126 0.28 -2.77 5.12
C ILE A 126 -1.19 -2.82 5.52
N PRO A 127 -1.52 -3.35 6.71
CA PRO A 127 -2.89 -3.49 7.15
C PRO A 127 -3.62 -2.14 7.18
N GLN A 128 -4.90 -2.12 6.79
CA GLN A 128 -5.80 -0.96 6.85
C GLN A 128 -5.42 0.26 5.99
N LEU A 129 -4.24 0.30 5.40
CA LEU A 129 -3.77 1.46 4.63
C LEU A 129 -4.62 1.70 3.38
N GLY A 130 -5.18 0.64 2.79
CA GLY A 130 -6.09 0.71 1.66
C GLY A 130 -7.41 1.44 1.96
N ARG A 131 -7.76 1.62 3.25
CA ARG A 131 -8.94 2.38 3.70
C ARG A 131 -8.67 3.88 3.83
N LEU A 132 -7.42 4.33 3.72
CA LEU A 132 -7.08 5.75 3.86
C LEU A 132 -7.78 6.65 2.83
N PRO A 133 -7.84 6.32 1.52
CA PRO A 133 -8.53 7.16 0.56
C PRO A 133 -10.00 7.37 0.94
N GLU A 134 -10.70 6.30 1.34
CA GLU A 134 -12.08 6.39 1.80
C GLU A 134 -12.21 7.20 3.10
N LEU A 135 -11.27 7.07 4.03
CA LEU A 135 -11.28 7.86 5.26
C LEU A 135 -11.14 9.37 4.95
N LEU A 136 -10.26 9.72 4.02
CA LEU A 136 -9.98 11.12 3.64
C LEU A 136 -11.13 11.77 2.86
N THR A 137 -12.07 11.02 2.28
CA THR A 137 -13.27 11.61 1.66
C THR A 137 -14.34 11.98 2.69
N ARG A 138 -14.25 11.50 3.94
CA ARG A 138 -15.26 11.77 4.98
C ARG A 138 -15.11 13.19 5.54
N PRO A 139 -16.13 14.08 5.42
CA PRO A 139 -16.02 15.48 5.87
C PRO A 139 -15.68 15.63 7.36
N ILE A 140 -16.18 14.72 8.19
CA ILE A 140 -15.93 14.73 9.64
C ILE A 140 -14.44 14.64 9.98
N VAL A 141 -13.64 13.93 9.15
CA VAL A 141 -12.19 13.82 9.37
C VAL A 141 -11.54 15.19 9.26
N TRP A 142 -11.90 15.98 8.25
CA TRP A 142 -11.39 17.33 8.05
C TRP A 142 -11.87 18.32 9.11
N ILE A 143 -13.12 18.19 9.59
CA ILE A 143 -13.64 19.00 10.70
C ILE A 143 -12.81 18.75 11.96
N VAL A 144 -12.60 17.48 12.33
CA VAL A 144 -11.81 17.10 13.51
C VAL A 144 -10.37 17.60 13.40
N LEU A 145 -9.72 17.39 12.26
CA LEU A 145 -8.36 17.87 12.02
C LEU A 145 -8.25 19.40 12.12
N SER A 146 -9.25 20.12 11.60
CA SER A 146 -9.29 21.59 11.67
C SER A 146 -9.44 22.08 13.10
N VAL A 147 -10.31 21.45 13.90
CA VAL A 147 -10.48 21.80 15.32
C VAL A 147 -9.18 21.57 16.10
N ILE A 148 -8.52 20.42 15.89
CA ILE A 148 -7.23 20.11 16.52
C ILE A 148 -6.18 21.16 16.15
N ALA A 149 -6.08 21.53 14.86
CA ALA A 149 -5.14 22.55 14.40
C ALA A 149 -5.39 23.91 15.07
N VAL A 150 -6.65 24.34 15.17
CA VAL A 150 -7.01 25.60 15.84
C VAL A 150 -6.64 25.58 17.33
N VAL A 151 -6.91 24.48 18.04
CA VAL A 151 -6.55 24.34 19.46
C VAL A 151 -5.05 24.38 19.65
N LEU A 152 -4.27 23.68 18.82
CA LEU A 152 -2.82 23.69 18.89
C LEU A 152 -2.25 25.08 18.62
N LEU A 153 -2.73 25.78 17.60
CA LEU A 153 -2.31 27.15 17.29
C LEU A 153 -2.65 28.12 18.44
N ALA A 154 -3.87 28.06 18.97
CA ALA A 154 -4.28 28.88 20.11
C ALA A 154 -3.41 28.62 21.35
N SER A 155 -3.10 27.36 21.65
CA SER A 155 -2.24 26.98 22.77
C SER A 155 -0.80 27.49 22.60
N GLY A 156 -0.25 27.43 21.38
CA GLY A 156 1.08 27.95 21.06
C GLY A 156 1.17 29.47 21.20
N ILE A 157 0.13 30.19 20.76
CA ILE A 157 0.02 31.65 20.93
C ILE A 157 -0.05 32.00 22.41
N TYR A 158 -0.87 31.28 23.20
CA TYR A 158 -1.00 31.51 24.64
C TYR A 158 0.33 31.33 25.39
N GLN A 159 1.07 30.25 25.08
CA GLN A 159 2.38 29.99 25.70
C GLN A 159 3.42 31.06 25.36
N ARG A 160 3.44 31.57 24.13
CA ARG A 160 4.33 32.69 23.73
C ARG A 160 3.99 33.96 24.51
N ARG A 161 2.70 34.31 24.64
CA ARG A 161 2.28 35.47 25.43
C ARG A 161 2.73 35.38 26.89
N LYS A 162 2.62 34.19 27.50
CA LYS A 162 3.08 33.95 28.89
C LYS A 162 4.60 34.03 29.07
N GLN A 163 5.40 33.79 28.03
CA GLN A 163 6.87 33.93 28.10
C GLN A 163 7.35 35.38 27.94
N HIS A 164 6.51 36.26 27.41
CA HIS A 164 6.81 37.68 27.16
C HIS A 164 6.08 38.63 28.13
N SER A 165 5.41 38.11 29.15
CA SER A 165 4.76 38.86 30.24
C SER A 165 5.36 38.46 31.57
#